data_AF-A0A399F429-F1
#
_entry.id   AF-A0A399F429-F1
#
_cell.length_a   1.000
_cell.length_b   1.000
_cell.length_c   1.000
_cell.angle_alpha   90.00
_cell.angle_beta   90.00
_cell.angle_gamma   90.00
#
_symmetry.space_group_name_H-M   'P 1'
#
loop_
_entity.id
_entity.type
_entity.pdbx_description
1 polymer ?
#
loop_
_entity_poly.entity_id
_entity_poly.type
_entity_poly.pdbx_seq_one_letter_code
_entity_poly.pdbx_strand_id
1 'polypeptide(L)'
;MNRTTALPLLLVLAVACQKPGQTLEPPAGFQAAAVSPNAVKLDWQAVQGAKGYVLERKTGAAAYAEVAQPADTTYTDGGLQPSTAYAYRLKATNGAASSAWVEASAKTADPVPAGGYKVELVKDVKAGTIWSLNFGPDGRLYFTDRDQSSVKLFALELASGSVTAYASSAAVRDEGEGGVMGLELDPNFAANKKVYVCYSYWKNGDSSKEENARNRLSSFVISGSGLTGEVKLLDDMLGWWNHNGCRVLLSPGKKHLFVSMGDAAAAPSNVPGEPGNDAKAQSKKLLAGKIFRINLDGSIPTDNPYYNDPDVSGAVKAMWSIGHRNPQGLAFDPATGKLWSTEHGPDVKDELNLIKPGYNYGWPECKGEDPCDRPDRQPYQPATKAYYADRTVAISDMTFYNADAFPAWKGSLFFVTLKTGRMYRLELSGEAVAKEELIIGKLSDSSGPYGRLRDVTVGPDGFIYFSTDDSKIYRVVPDGR
;
A
#
# COMPACT_ATOMS: atom_id res chain seq x y z
N MET A 1 -93.64 36.21 3.67
CA MET A 1 -92.46 35.42 4.06
C MET A 1 -91.98 34.64 2.85
N ASN A 2 -90.68 34.75 2.58
CA ASN A 2 -89.85 34.16 1.52
C ASN A 2 -90.27 32.78 0.97
N ARG A 3 -90.14 32.61 -0.36
CA ARG A 3 -89.04 31.84 -1.02
C ARG A 3 -89.33 31.75 -2.54
N THR A 4 -88.62 32.52 -3.37
CA THR A 4 -87.45 32.15 -4.19
C THR A 4 -87.62 30.97 -5.17
N THR A 5 -87.40 31.32 -6.44
CA THR A 5 -87.34 30.60 -7.73
C THR A 5 -86.29 29.47 -7.85
N ALA A 6 -86.51 28.50 -8.75
CA ALA A 6 -85.49 28.01 -9.69
C ALA A 6 -86.08 27.12 -10.81
N LEU A 7 -85.84 27.50 -12.07
CA LEU A 7 -85.90 26.65 -13.27
C LEU A 7 -84.61 25.81 -13.40
N PRO A 8 -84.61 24.60 -14.01
CA PRO A 8 -83.38 23.87 -14.28
C PRO A 8 -82.71 24.39 -15.56
N LEU A 9 -81.43 24.77 -15.45
CA LEU A 9 -80.58 25.16 -16.58
C LEU A 9 -79.89 23.91 -17.15
N LEU A 10 -80.08 23.71 -18.45
CA LEU A 10 -79.50 22.66 -19.28
C LEU A 10 -77.97 22.83 -19.37
N LEU A 11 -77.19 21.85 -18.92
CA LEU A 11 -75.73 21.84 -19.04
C LEU A 11 -75.34 21.42 -20.46
N VAL A 12 -75.03 22.38 -21.32
CA VAL A 12 -74.37 22.13 -22.61
C VAL A 12 -72.90 21.84 -22.34
N LEU A 13 -72.42 20.64 -22.69
CA LEU A 13 -71.00 20.33 -22.75
C LEU A 13 -70.34 21.24 -23.80
N ALA A 14 -69.62 22.26 -23.35
CA ALA A 14 -68.67 22.96 -24.20
C ALA A 14 -67.45 22.06 -24.41
N VAL A 15 -67.29 21.52 -25.61
CA VAL A 15 -66.00 21.02 -26.08
C VAL A 15 -65.08 22.23 -26.18
N ALA A 16 -64.14 22.35 -25.25
CA ALA A 16 -63.11 23.38 -25.31
C ALA A 16 -62.22 23.11 -26.52
N CYS A 17 -62.34 23.95 -27.55
CA CYS A 17 -61.38 24.04 -28.64
C CYS A 17 -60.02 24.45 -28.06
N GLN A 18 -59.00 23.61 -28.22
CA GLN A 18 -57.63 23.89 -27.76
C GLN A 18 -57.07 25.12 -28.47
N LYS A 19 -56.51 26.04 -27.69
CA LYS A 19 -55.77 27.22 -28.18
C LYS A 19 -54.59 26.76 -29.06
N PRO A 20 -54.44 27.26 -30.30
CA PRO A 20 -53.21 27.10 -31.06
C PRO A 20 -52.09 27.92 -30.40
N GLY A 21 -50.92 27.31 -30.19
CA GLY A 21 -49.69 28.03 -29.83
C GLY A 21 -49.25 27.94 -28.37
N GLN A 22 -49.29 26.76 -27.74
CA GLN A 22 -48.55 26.57 -26.49
C GLN A 22 -47.06 26.45 -26.83
N THR A 23 -46.34 27.58 -26.78
CA THR A 23 -44.88 27.63 -26.95
C THR A 23 -44.23 26.99 -25.72
N LEU A 24 -43.37 25.98 -25.94
CA LEU A 24 -42.59 25.37 -24.86
C LEU A 24 -41.36 26.23 -24.59
N GLU A 25 -41.15 26.59 -23.32
CA GLU A 25 -39.91 27.26 -22.90
C GLU A 25 -38.70 26.31 -23.03
N PRO A 26 -37.51 26.81 -23.36
CA PRO A 26 -36.29 26.01 -23.36
C PRO A 26 -35.99 25.46 -21.95
N PRO A 27 -35.47 24.22 -21.83
CA PRO A 27 -35.13 23.65 -20.52
C PRO A 27 -34.11 24.51 -19.75
N ALA A 28 -34.50 25.02 -18.58
CA ALA A 28 -33.60 25.79 -17.73
C ALA A 28 -32.64 24.88 -16.95
N GLY A 29 -31.46 25.41 -16.61
CA GLY A 29 -30.47 24.70 -15.79
C GLY A 29 -29.86 23.47 -16.45
N PHE A 30 -29.85 23.39 -17.78
CA PHE A 30 -29.25 22.27 -18.50
C PHE A 30 -27.73 22.25 -18.26
N GLN A 31 -27.27 21.19 -17.59
CA GLN A 31 -25.88 21.01 -17.22
C GLN A 31 -25.39 19.63 -17.60
N ALA A 32 -24.09 19.53 -17.90
CA ALA A 32 -23.40 18.28 -18.20
C ALA A 32 -22.21 18.13 -17.24
N ALA A 33 -22.11 16.99 -16.57
CA ALA A 33 -21.00 16.67 -15.67
C ALA A 33 -20.48 15.26 -15.96
N ALA A 34 -19.17 15.11 -16.11
CA ALA A 34 -18.57 13.79 -16.20
C ALA A 34 -18.75 13.05 -14.87
N VAL A 35 -19.25 11.81 -14.95
CA VAL A 35 -19.46 10.94 -13.77
C VAL A 35 -18.56 9.71 -13.80
N SER A 36 -17.94 9.42 -14.94
CA SER A 36 -16.87 8.42 -15.09
C SER A 36 -16.04 8.73 -16.36
N PRO A 37 -14.98 7.97 -16.66
CA PRO A 37 -14.26 8.09 -17.92
C PRO A 37 -15.11 7.75 -19.15
N ASN A 38 -16.26 7.08 -18.97
CA ASN A 38 -17.11 6.62 -20.08
C ASN A 38 -18.55 7.13 -19.98
N ALA A 39 -18.85 8.08 -19.09
CA ALA A 39 -20.20 8.60 -18.93
C ALA A 39 -20.27 10.07 -18.52
N VAL A 40 -21.29 10.75 -19.04
CA VAL A 40 -21.68 12.12 -18.66
C VAL A 40 -23.13 12.09 -18.17
N LYS A 41 -23.36 12.67 -17.00
CA LYS A 41 -24.70 12.90 -16.47
C LYS A 41 -25.18 14.28 -16.91
N LEU A 42 -26.44 14.33 -17.33
CA LEU A 42 -27.14 15.51 -17.80
C LEU A 42 -28.35 15.74 -16.90
N ASP A 43 -28.52 16.98 -16.43
CA ASP A 43 -29.63 17.37 -15.57
C ASP A 43 -30.25 18.68 -16.08
N TRP A 44 -31.56 18.84 -15.96
CA TRP A 44 -32.30 20.05 -16.32
C TRP A 44 -33.58 20.20 -15.49
N GLN A 45 -34.28 21.33 -15.62
CA GLN A 45 -35.57 21.56 -14.96
C GLN A 45 -36.74 21.12 -15.84
N ALA A 46 -37.82 20.64 -15.20
CA ALA A 46 -39.05 20.25 -15.89
C ALA A 46 -39.65 21.44 -16.67
N VAL A 47 -40.10 21.22 -17.90
CA VAL A 47 -40.74 22.24 -18.74
C VAL A 47 -42.25 22.03 -18.72
N GLN A 48 -43.00 23.06 -18.32
CA GLN A 48 -44.45 22.99 -18.26
C GLN A 48 -45.06 22.68 -19.64
N GLY A 49 -45.90 21.65 -19.71
CA GLY A 49 -46.57 21.23 -20.95
C GLY A 49 -45.71 20.35 -21.87
N ALA A 50 -44.46 20.04 -21.51
CA ALA A 50 -43.66 19.05 -22.22
C ALA A 50 -44.14 17.62 -21.90
N LYS A 51 -44.08 16.72 -22.89
CA LYS A 51 -44.29 15.27 -22.73
C LYS A 51 -42.98 14.48 -22.73
N GLY A 52 -41.87 15.12 -23.06
CA GLY A 52 -40.54 14.55 -23.07
C GLY A 52 -39.53 15.53 -23.66
N TYR A 53 -38.32 15.04 -23.88
CA TYR A 53 -37.20 15.83 -24.38
C TYR A 53 -36.51 15.11 -25.55
N VAL A 54 -35.80 15.87 -26.38
CA VAL A 54 -34.89 15.32 -27.39
C VAL A 54 -33.48 15.76 -27.03
N LEU A 55 -32.59 14.80 -26.83
CA LEU A 55 -31.19 15.01 -26.46
C LEU A 55 -30.29 14.58 -27.61
N GLU A 56 -29.39 15.48 -28.01
CA GLU A 56 -28.38 15.19 -29.02
C GLU A 56 -26.97 15.48 -28.50
N ARG A 57 -25.98 14.79 -29.08
CA ARG A 57 -24.57 14.89 -28.72
C ARG A 57 -23.71 15.04 -29.97
N LYS A 58 -22.59 15.76 -29.84
CA LYS A 58 -21.46 15.73 -30.79
C LYS A 58 -20.12 15.57 -30.08
N THR A 59 -19.11 15.17 -30.85
CA THR A 59 -17.71 15.09 -30.42
C THR A 59 -16.85 15.85 -31.42
N GLY A 60 -15.99 16.76 -30.93
CA GLY A 60 -15.15 17.60 -31.78
C GLY A 60 -15.97 18.42 -32.79
N ALA A 61 -15.58 18.37 -34.07
CA ALA A 61 -16.23 19.09 -35.16
C ALA A 61 -17.39 18.33 -35.83
N ALA A 62 -17.82 17.19 -35.28
CA ALA A 62 -18.92 16.41 -35.84
C ALA A 62 -20.28 17.13 -35.72
N ALA A 63 -21.25 16.71 -36.55
CA ALA A 63 -22.65 17.12 -36.40
C ALA A 63 -23.27 16.51 -35.14
N TYR A 64 -24.29 17.17 -34.59
CA TYR A 64 -25.09 16.61 -33.50
C TYR A 64 -25.91 15.41 -34.01
N ALA A 65 -25.97 14.35 -33.19
CA ALA A 65 -26.78 13.18 -33.41
C ALA A 65 -27.65 12.90 -32.17
N GLU A 66 -28.88 12.43 -32.38
CA GLU A 66 -29.78 12.04 -31.29
C GLU A 66 -29.21 10.86 -30.50
N VAL A 67 -29.15 11.03 -29.18
CA VAL A 67 -28.68 10.00 -28.25
C VAL A 67 -29.80 9.44 -27.39
N ALA A 68 -30.86 10.23 -27.12
CA ALA A 68 -32.02 9.78 -26.37
C ALA A 68 -33.23 10.72 -26.51
N GLN A 69 -34.41 10.17 -26.18
CA GLN A 69 -35.64 10.94 -25.95
C GLN A 69 -36.15 10.74 -24.51
N PRO A 70 -35.49 11.33 -23.50
CA PRO A 70 -35.85 11.09 -22.10
C PRO A 70 -37.21 11.71 -21.76
N ALA A 71 -38.00 11.00 -20.94
CA ALA A 71 -39.22 11.52 -20.34
C ALA A 71 -38.95 12.21 -18.99
N ASP A 72 -37.86 11.83 -18.32
CA ASP A 72 -37.39 12.41 -17.06
C ASP A 72 -36.58 13.69 -17.29
N THR A 73 -36.18 14.35 -16.19
CA THR A 73 -35.35 15.58 -16.22
C THR A 73 -33.86 15.32 -15.98
N THR A 74 -33.44 14.07 -16.17
CA THR A 74 -32.05 13.63 -16.04
C THR A 74 -31.79 12.51 -17.03
N TYR A 75 -30.56 12.43 -17.53
CA TYR A 75 -30.10 11.34 -18.40
C TYR A 75 -28.62 11.09 -18.21
N THR A 76 -28.22 9.82 -18.15
CA THR A 76 -26.79 9.44 -18.13
C THR A 76 -26.42 8.85 -19.48
N ASP A 77 -25.59 9.59 -20.21
CA ASP A 77 -25.05 9.13 -21.48
C ASP A 77 -23.78 8.30 -21.24
N GLY A 78 -23.87 6.99 -21.50
CA GLY A 78 -22.79 6.03 -21.28
C GLY A 78 -22.10 5.58 -22.57
N GLY A 79 -21.04 4.78 -22.44
CA GLY A 79 -20.27 4.24 -23.58
C GLY A 79 -19.38 5.28 -24.27
N LEU A 80 -19.06 6.38 -23.60
CA LEU A 80 -18.21 7.45 -24.11
C LEU A 80 -16.73 7.07 -24.08
N GLN A 81 -15.90 7.78 -24.84
CA GLN A 81 -14.45 7.63 -24.82
C GLN A 81 -13.85 8.42 -23.63
N PRO A 82 -12.84 7.90 -22.91
CA PRO A 82 -12.10 8.64 -21.88
C PRO A 82 -11.42 9.90 -22.39
N SER A 83 -11.15 10.85 -21.49
CA SER A 83 -10.50 12.15 -21.76
C SER A 83 -11.08 12.93 -22.96
N THR A 84 -12.34 12.71 -23.33
CA THR A 84 -12.95 13.21 -24.57
C THR A 84 -13.99 14.28 -24.26
N ALA A 85 -13.94 15.41 -24.98
CA ALA A 85 -14.92 16.48 -24.85
C ALA A 85 -16.18 16.20 -25.69
N TYR A 86 -17.33 16.30 -25.03
CA TYR A 86 -18.66 16.16 -25.64
C TYR A 86 -19.46 17.44 -25.44
N ALA A 87 -20.19 17.82 -26.49
CA ALA A 87 -21.19 18.88 -26.41
C ALA A 87 -22.57 18.26 -26.61
N TYR A 88 -23.52 18.70 -25.81
CA TYR A 88 -24.90 18.24 -25.80
C TYR A 88 -25.83 19.39 -26.11
N ARG A 89 -26.95 19.07 -26.76
CA ARG A 89 -28.08 19.99 -26.86
C ARG A 89 -29.39 19.31 -26.53
N LEU A 90 -30.28 20.03 -25.86
CA LEU A 90 -31.56 19.53 -25.38
C LEU A 90 -32.70 20.48 -25.77
N LYS A 91 -33.86 19.92 -26.14
CA LYS A 91 -35.11 20.67 -26.29
C LYS A 91 -36.28 19.91 -25.68
N ALA A 92 -37.29 20.62 -25.20
CA ALA A 92 -38.55 20.04 -24.75
C ALA A 92 -39.50 19.80 -25.94
N THR A 93 -40.33 18.77 -25.88
CA THR A 93 -41.35 18.45 -26.89
C THR A 93 -42.63 17.94 -26.25
N ASN A 94 -43.78 18.20 -26.88
CA ASN A 94 -45.08 17.65 -26.49
C ASN A 94 -45.77 16.85 -27.62
N GLY A 95 -45.03 16.58 -28.70
CA GLY A 95 -45.52 15.92 -29.91
C GLY A 95 -46.10 16.85 -30.97
N ALA A 96 -46.52 18.08 -30.60
CA ALA A 96 -47.04 19.08 -31.53
C ALA A 96 -46.13 20.31 -31.69
N ALA A 97 -45.36 20.65 -30.64
CA ALA A 97 -44.42 21.75 -30.61
C ALA A 97 -43.10 21.34 -29.94
N SER A 98 -42.04 22.10 -30.19
CA SER A 98 -40.75 21.98 -29.53
C SER A 98 -40.21 23.34 -29.09
N SER A 99 -39.44 23.36 -28.00
CA SER A 99 -38.72 24.57 -27.56
C SER A 99 -37.49 24.85 -28.44
N ALA A 100 -36.83 26.00 -28.20
CA ALA A 100 -35.45 26.20 -28.67
C ALA A 100 -34.48 25.24 -27.96
N TRP A 101 -33.32 25.02 -28.57
CA TRP A 101 -32.23 24.21 -28.00
C TRP A 101 -31.48 24.97 -26.91
N VAL A 102 -31.06 24.25 -25.87
CA VAL A 102 -30.05 24.68 -24.89
C VAL A 102 -28.84 23.76 -24.99
N GLU A 103 -27.64 24.27 -24.69
CA GLU A 103 -26.39 23.52 -24.83
C GLU A 103 -25.63 23.40 -23.52
N ALA A 104 -24.92 22.30 -23.35
CA ALA A 104 -23.97 22.08 -22.25
C ALA A 104 -22.81 21.20 -22.75
N SER A 105 -21.65 21.27 -22.09
CA SER A 105 -20.50 20.45 -22.46
C SER A 105 -19.80 19.88 -21.24
N ALA A 106 -19.17 18.72 -21.43
CA ALA A 106 -18.35 18.07 -20.42
C ALA A 106 -17.21 17.31 -21.12
N LYS A 107 -16.07 17.23 -20.43
CA LYS A 107 -14.97 16.34 -20.80
C LYS A 107 -15.03 15.13 -19.88
N THR A 108 -15.09 13.92 -20.44
CA THR A 108 -15.00 12.69 -19.63
C THR A 108 -13.68 12.63 -18.88
N ALA A 109 -13.68 11.99 -17.72
CA ALA A 109 -12.48 11.84 -16.90
C ALA A 109 -11.38 11.06 -17.63
N ASP A 110 -10.14 11.17 -17.15
CA ASP A 110 -9.02 10.39 -17.67
C ASP A 110 -9.26 8.88 -17.52
N PRO A 111 -8.69 8.02 -18.40
CA PRO A 111 -8.83 6.58 -18.27
C PRO A 111 -8.41 6.15 -16.86
N VAL A 112 -9.23 5.35 -16.18
CA VAL A 112 -8.75 4.64 -15.01
C VAL A 112 -7.64 3.69 -15.49
N PRO A 113 -6.48 3.61 -14.80
CA PRO A 113 -5.54 2.52 -15.01
C PRO A 113 -6.29 1.19 -15.03
N ALA A 114 -5.93 0.30 -15.95
CA ALA A 114 -6.60 -0.99 -16.11
C ALA A 114 -6.63 -1.72 -14.76
N GLY A 115 -7.79 -1.75 -14.10
CA GLY A 115 -7.85 -2.33 -12.76
C GLY A 115 -9.04 -1.99 -11.86
N GLY A 116 -9.99 -1.14 -12.23
CA GLY A 116 -11.16 -0.94 -11.34
C GLY A 116 -10.77 -0.40 -9.95
N TYR A 117 -9.69 0.39 -9.86
CA TYR A 117 -9.20 1.01 -8.63
C TYR A 117 -8.60 2.39 -8.89
N LYS A 118 -8.55 3.21 -7.84
CA LYS A 118 -7.82 4.49 -7.77
C LYS A 118 -6.87 4.51 -6.58
N VAL A 119 -5.88 5.39 -6.65
CA VAL A 119 -4.95 5.65 -5.54
C VAL A 119 -5.25 7.02 -4.95
N GLU A 120 -5.39 7.09 -3.64
CA GLU A 120 -5.74 8.31 -2.91
C GLU A 120 -4.63 8.66 -1.92
N LEU A 121 -4.29 9.95 -1.82
CA LEU A 121 -3.45 10.45 -0.74
C LEU A 121 -4.25 10.42 0.57
N VAL A 122 -3.75 9.69 1.56
CA VAL A 122 -4.33 9.63 2.90
C VAL A 122 -3.74 10.74 3.76
N LYS A 123 -2.42 10.87 3.75
CA LYS A 123 -1.71 11.85 4.58
C LYS A 123 -0.37 12.23 3.97
N ASP A 124 -0.11 13.53 3.91
CA ASP A 124 1.24 14.07 3.84
C ASP A 124 1.69 14.37 5.27
N VAL A 125 2.64 13.58 5.79
CA VAL A 125 3.11 13.67 7.18
C VAL A 125 4.12 14.81 7.35
N LYS A 126 4.80 15.21 6.26
CA LYS A 126 5.85 16.24 6.26
C LYS A 126 6.93 15.98 7.32
N ALA A 127 7.45 14.76 7.35
CA ALA A 127 8.43 14.27 8.32
C ALA A 127 9.68 13.73 7.58
N GLY A 128 10.42 12.80 8.18
CA GLY A 128 11.45 12.02 7.51
C GLY A 128 10.87 10.84 6.74
N THR A 129 11.69 9.82 6.54
CA THR A 129 11.34 8.60 5.80
C THR A 129 10.41 7.68 6.60
N ILE A 130 9.13 7.55 6.20
CA ILE A 130 8.20 6.60 6.84
C ILE A 130 8.63 5.16 6.53
N TRP A 131 9.09 4.40 7.53
CA TRP A 131 9.74 3.10 7.30
C TRP A 131 8.79 1.90 7.40
N SER A 132 7.92 1.86 8.41
CA SER A 132 7.00 0.74 8.69
C SER A 132 5.57 1.23 8.94
N LEU A 133 4.56 0.45 8.55
CA LEU A 133 3.12 0.71 8.65
C LEU A 133 2.36 -0.49 9.23
N ASN A 134 1.78 -0.36 10.42
CA ASN A 134 0.97 -1.42 11.03
C ASN A 134 -0.36 -0.85 11.56
N PHE A 135 -1.48 -1.47 11.17
CA PHE A 135 -2.78 -1.12 11.74
C PHE A 135 -2.97 -1.71 13.13
N GLY A 136 -3.41 -0.86 14.07
CA GLY A 136 -3.82 -1.28 15.39
C GLY A 136 -5.27 -1.77 15.44
N PRO A 137 -5.63 -2.56 16.48
CA PRO A 137 -7.01 -2.97 16.73
C PRO A 137 -7.94 -1.81 17.07
N ASP A 138 -7.40 -0.63 17.35
CA ASP A 138 -8.15 0.63 17.54
C ASP A 138 -8.42 1.37 16.22
N GLY A 139 -8.06 0.79 15.06
CA GLY A 139 -8.29 1.35 13.74
C GLY A 139 -7.27 2.39 13.29
N ARG A 140 -6.33 2.77 14.16
CA ARG A 140 -5.27 3.73 13.84
C ARG A 140 -4.14 3.06 13.06
N LEU A 141 -3.53 3.81 12.16
CA LEU A 141 -2.33 3.40 11.43
C LEU A 141 -1.09 3.84 12.20
N TYR A 142 -0.36 2.88 12.76
CA TYR A 142 0.89 3.12 13.45
C TYR A 142 2.05 3.07 12.47
N PHE A 143 3.01 3.98 12.63
CA PHE A 143 4.15 4.04 11.74
C PHE A 143 5.41 4.58 12.41
N THR A 144 6.55 4.19 11.87
CA THR A 144 7.87 4.71 12.24
C THR A 144 8.34 5.71 11.20
N ASP A 145 9.06 6.73 11.67
CA ASP A 145 9.88 7.59 10.84
C ASP A 145 11.34 7.23 11.14
N ARG A 146 12.08 6.85 10.10
CA ARG A 146 13.47 6.42 10.20
C ARG A 146 14.35 7.53 10.77
N ASP A 147 14.11 8.77 10.37
CA ASP A 147 15.03 9.89 10.56
C ASP A 147 14.73 10.61 11.90
N GLN A 148 14.90 9.87 13.00
CA GLN A 148 14.63 10.32 14.36
C GLN A 148 15.85 10.05 15.26
N SER A 149 16.20 11.02 16.11
CA SER A 149 17.32 10.92 17.05
C SER A 149 17.07 10.03 18.28
N SER A 150 15.81 9.61 18.47
CA SER A 150 15.40 8.67 19.51
C SER A 150 14.27 7.78 19.01
N VAL A 151 14.07 6.62 19.63
CA VAL A 151 12.99 5.71 19.22
C VAL A 151 11.66 6.42 19.40
N LYS A 152 10.96 6.59 18.28
CA LYS A 152 9.68 7.30 18.19
C LYS A 152 8.71 6.56 17.28
N LEU A 153 7.47 6.48 17.74
CA LEU A 153 6.35 5.86 17.06
C LEU A 153 5.28 6.92 16.82
N PHE A 154 4.58 6.83 15.70
CA PHE A 154 3.47 7.71 15.37
C PHE A 154 2.19 6.89 15.17
N ALA A 155 1.05 7.50 15.42
CA ALA A 155 -0.27 6.93 15.15
C ALA A 155 -1.14 7.94 14.41
N LEU A 156 -1.56 7.58 13.20
CA LEU A 156 -2.49 8.33 12.38
C LEU A 156 -3.93 7.84 12.63
N GLU A 157 -4.79 8.77 13.03
CA GLU A 157 -6.24 8.59 13.02
C GLU A 157 -6.77 8.92 11.61
N LEU A 158 -7.26 7.91 10.88
CA LEU A 158 -7.61 8.07 9.46
C LEU A 158 -8.73 9.08 9.24
N ALA A 159 -9.76 9.08 10.11
CA ALA A 159 -10.94 9.91 9.91
C ALA A 159 -10.64 11.41 10.10
N SER A 160 -9.83 11.75 11.10
CA SER A 160 -9.48 13.15 11.40
C SER A 160 -8.18 13.61 10.74
N GLY A 161 -7.36 12.67 10.23
CA GLY A 161 -6.02 12.94 9.75
C GLY A 161 -5.04 13.37 10.84
N SER A 162 -5.39 13.23 12.12
CA SER A 162 -4.56 13.63 13.25
C SER A 162 -3.44 12.62 13.49
N VAL A 163 -2.23 13.12 13.76
CA VAL A 163 -1.05 12.30 14.05
C VAL A 163 -0.65 12.51 15.50
N THR A 164 -0.61 11.43 16.28
CA THR A 164 -0.05 11.41 17.64
C THR A 164 1.37 10.84 17.60
N ALA A 165 2.29 11.39 18.38
CA ALA A 165 3.64 10.88 18.52
C ALA A 165 3.90 10.33 19.93
N TYR A 166 4.66 9.24 19.99
CA TYR A 166 5.12 8.57 21.20
C TYR A 166 6.64 8.44 21.16
N ALA A 167 7.35 9.04 22.11
CA ALA A 167 8.81 9.05 22.11
C ALA A 167 9.38 8.33 23.33
N SER A 168 10.54 7.68 23.16
CA SER A 168 11.35 7.15 24.26
C SER A 168 12.62 7.99 24.45
N SER A 169 13.38 7.70 25.50
CA SER A 169 14.75 8.22 25.67
C SER A 169 15.84 7.37 25.00
N ALA A 170 15.48 6.26 24.33
CA ALA A 170 16.44 5.40 23.67
C ALA A 170 17.02 6.12 22.44
N ALA A 171 18.31 6.45 22.51
CA ALA A 171 19.03 7.12 21.44
C ALA A 171 19.11 6.26 20.17
N VAL A 172 19.01 6.91 19.02
CA VAL A 172 19.04 6.28 17.70
C VAL A 172 20.22 6.83 16.91
N ARG A 173 20.80 5.97 16.07
CA ARG A 173 21.72 6.36 15.00
C ARG A 173 20.94 6.43 13.68
N ASP A 174 20.60 7.63 13.26
CA ASP A 174 19.80 7.96 12.07
C ASP A 174 20.69 8.32 10.87
N GLU A 175 21.59 7.40 10.51
CA GLU A 175 22.59 7.58 9.46
C GLU A 175 22.43 6.56 8.33
N GLY A 176 22.58 7.01 7.08
CA GLY A 176 22.49 6.17 5.89
C GLY A 176 21.13 5.50 5.73
N GLU A 177 21.10 4.17 5.80
CA GLU A 177 19.89 3.34 5.82
C GLU A 177 19.37 3.06 7.25
N GLY A 178 20.12 3.40 8.29
CA GLY A 178 19.78 3.16 9.69
C GLY A 178 18.85 4.22 10.28
N GLY A 179 18.25 3.91 11.43
CA GLY A 179 17.32 4.79 12.14
C GLY A 179 16.25 4.01 12.92
N VAL A 180 15.05 4.55 13.06
CA VAL A 180 13.87 3.84 13.62
C VAL A 180 13.13 3.11 12.49
N MET A 181 13.26 1.78 12.43
CA MET A 181 12.86 1.01 11.25
C MET A 181 11.62 0.15 11.53
N GLY A 182 11.75 -1.18 11.55
CA GLY A 182 10.61 -2.08 11.63
C GLY A 182 9.80 -1.91 12.91
N LEU A 183 8.49 -2.01 12.74
CA LEU A 183 7.49 -1.92 13.79
C LEU A 183 6.61 -3.17 13.75
N GLU A 184 6.26 -3.68 14.92
CA GLU A 184 5.19 -4.65 15.05
C GLU A 184 4.41 -4.40 16.35
N LEU A 185 3.10 -4.61 16.31
CA LEU A 185 2.22 -4.41 17.47
C LEU A 185 2.04 -5.73 18.20
N ASP A 186 2.06 -5.71 19.53
CA ASP A 186 1.87 -6.93 20.31
C ASP A 186 0.51 -7.60 20.03
N PRO A 187 0.42 -8.94 20.07
CA PRO A 187 -0.86 -9.63 19.83
C PRO A 187 -1.96 -9.20 20.80
N ASN A 188 -1.60 -8.77 22.01
CA ASN A 188 -2.49 -8.23 23.02
C ASN A 188 -2.40 -6.69 23.15
N PHE A 189 -2.01 -6.00 22.07
CA PHE A 189 -1.81 -4.55 22.02
C PHE A 189 -3.02 -3.74 22.52
N ALA A 190 -4.24 -4.23 22.30
CA ALA A 190 -5.45 -3.59 22.80
C ALA A 190 -5.41 -3.38 24.33
N ALA A 191 -4.89 -4.36 25.07
CA ALA A 191 -4.82 -4.35 26.52
C ALA A 191 -3.48 -3.82 27.06
N ASN A 192 -2.35 -4.21 26.45
CA ASN A 192 -1.02 -3.93 27.02
C ASN A 192 -0.28 -2.76 26.35
N LYS A 193 -0.74 -2.28 25.19
CA LYS A 193 -0.10 -1.22 24.39
C LYS A 193 1.39 -1.48 24.10
N LYS A 194 1.81 -2.74 24.08
CA LYS A 194 3.20 -3.15 23.84
C LYS A 194 3.51 -3.15 22.35
N VAL A 195 4.63 -2.59 21.96
CA VAL A 195 5.13 -2.54 20.58
C VAL A 195 6.54 -3.10 20.52
N TYR A 196 6.92 -3.62 19.35
CA TYR A 196 8.25 -4.10 19.03
C TYR A 196 8.85 -3.18 17.97
N VAL A 197 10.05 -2.67 18.21
CA VAL A 197 10.73 -1.72 17.31
C VAL A 197 12.16 -2.16 17.06
N CYS A 198 12.53 -2.30 15.79
CA CYS A 198 13.91 -2.52 15.36
C CYS A 198 14.54 -1.19 14.98
N TYR A 199 15.70 -0.86 15.56
CA TYR A 199 16.35 0.43 15.34
C TYR A 199 17.87 0.38 15.45
N SER A 200 18.54 1.34 14.82
CA SER A 200 19.99 1.50 14.86
C SER A 200 20.44 2.34 16.06
N TYR A 201 21.59 2.00 16.65
CA TYR A 201 22.17 2.73 17.79
C TYR A 201 23.72 2.63 17.79
N TRP A 202 24.36 3.48 18.59
CA TRP A 202 25.79 3.40 18.87
C TRP A 202 26.05 2.55 20.12
N LYS A 203 26.86 1.50 20.01
CA LYS A 203 27.26 0.64 21.14
C LYS A 203 27.87 1.49 22.26
N ASN A 204 27.37 1.31 23.47
CA ASN A 204 27.73 2.11 24.66
C ASN A 204 27.52 3.63 24.50
N GLY A 205 26.75 4.08 23.51
CA GLY A 205 26.59 5.49 23.17
C GLY A 205 27.81 6.13 22.50
N ASP A 206 28.79 5.32 22.08
CA ASP A 206 30.05 5.80 21.52
C ASP A 206 30.00 5.86 19.99
N SER A 207 29.79 7.06 19.46
CA SER A 207 29.83 7.36 18.02
C SER A 207 31.23 7.72 17.51
N SER A 208 32.27 7.71 18.37
CA SER A 208 33.63 8.08 17.95
C SER A 208 34.28 7.04 17.03
N LYS A 209 33.72 5.82 17.00
CA LYS A 209 34.15 4.74 16.13
C LYS A 209 32.96 4.11 15.43
N GLU A 210 33.04 4.06 14.11
CA GLU A 210 31.98 3.48 13.29
C GLU A 210 31.75 1.99 13.60
N GLU A 211 32.78 1.26 14.07
CA GLU A 211 32.69 -0.15 14.52
C GLU A 211 31.68 -0.39 15.66
N ASN A 212 31.19 0.67 16.31
CA ASN A 212 30.15 0.63 17.33
C ASN A 212 28.73 0.69 16.74
N ALA A 213 28.56 0.85 15.43
CA ALA A 213 27.24 0.87 14.80
C ALA A 213 26.53 -0.48 15.00
N ARG A 214 25.34 -0.45 15.58
CA ARG A 214 24.53 -1.64 15.88
C ARG A 214 23.07 -1.41 15.53
N ASN A 215 22.34 -2.51 15.44
CA ASN A 215 20.89 -2.59 15.39
C ASN A 215 20.41 -3.40 16.59
N ARG A 216 19.19 -3.14 17.04
CA ARG A 216 18.50 -3.97 18.02
C ARG A 216 17.01 -4.03 17.78
N LEU A 217 16.40 -5.13 18.21
CA LEU A 217 14.98 -5.24 18.46
C LEU A 217 14.72 -5.04 19.96
N SER A 218 13.90 -4.04 20.29
CA SER A 218 13.39 -3.84 21.65
C SER A 218 11.87 -3.82 21.65
N SER A 219 11.25 -4.13 22.80
CA SER A 219 9.86 -3.81 23.05
C SER A 219 9.70 -2.59 23.96
N PHE A 220 8.62 -1.85 23.76
CA PHE A 220 8.21 -0.70 24.56
C PHE A 220 6.71 -0.79 24.89
N VAL A 221 6.25 -0.03 25.86
CA VAL A 221 4.83 0.18 26.17
C VAL A 221 4.46 1.64 25.93
N ILE A 222 3.41 1.87 25.14
CA ILE A 222 2.84 3.22 24.97
C ILE A 222 2.13 3.62 26.26
N SER A 223 2.52 4.75 26.83
CA SER A 223 1.91 5.34 28.02
C SER A 223 1.87 6.85 27.92
N GLY A 224 0.67 7.44 27.87
CA GLY A 224 0.50 8.87 27.58
C GLY A 224 1.09 9.22 26.21
N SER A 225 2.03 10.19 26.19
CA SER A 225 2.82 10.57 25.00
C SER A 225 4.19 9.88 24.92
N GLY A 226 4.45 8.87 25.75
CA GLY A 226 5.75 8.20 25.85
C GLY A 226 5.74 6.75 25.34
N LEU A 227 6.93 6.30 24.92
CA LEU A 227 7.32 4.90 24.82
C LEU A 227 8.22 4.58 26.01
N THR A 228 7.76 3.68 26.88
CA THR A 228 8.38 3.41 28.18
C THR A 228 8.72 1.93 28.35
N GLY A 229 9.55 1.60 29.35
CA GLY A 229 9.83 0.22 29.73
C GLY A 229 10.54 -0.58 28.64
N GLU A 230 11.62 -0.03 28.06
CA GLU A 230 12.41 -0.74 27.04
C GLU A 230 12.86 -2.12 27.56
N VAL A 231 12.54 -3.16 26.81
CA VAL A 231 13.12 -4.50 26.98
C VAL A 231 13.83 -4.87 25.70
N LYS A 232 15.14 -5.10 25.78
CA LYS A 232 15.96 -5.51 24.64
C LYS A 232 15.74 -7.00 24.38
N LEU A 233 15.30 -7.34 23.18
CA LEU A 233 14.92 -8.71 22.81
C LEU A 233 16.00 -9.39 21.97
N LEU A 234 16.59 -8.64 21.05
CA LEU A 234 17.72 -9.07 20.24
C LEU A 234 18.64 -7.87 20.04
N ASP A 235 19.81 -7.87 20.69
CA ASP A 235 20.72 -6.72 20.78
C ASP A 235 22.07 -7.04 20.14
N ASP A 236 22.91 -6.00 19.99
CA ASP A 236 24.27 -6.10 19.44
C ASP A 236 24.31 -6.72 18.02
N MET A 237 23.22 -6.57 17.25
CA MET A 237 23.22 -6.93 15.83
C MET A 237 24.07 -5.93 15.08
N LEU A 238 24.95 -6.39 14.18
CA LEU A 238 25.80 -5.48 13.43
C LEU A 238 24.94 -4.52 12.59
N GLY A 239 25.28 -3.24 12.63
CA GLY A 239 24.67 -2.20 11.81
C GLY A 239 25.74 -1.39 11.12
N TRP A 240 25.37 -0.72 10.03
CA TRP A 240 26.29 0.15 9.29
C TRP A 240 25.53 1.25 8.54
N TRP A 241 26.23 2.04 7.72
CA TRP A 241 25.59 3.00 6.81
C TRP A 241 24.60 2.32 5.86
N ASN A 242 24.89 1.11 5.40
CA ASN A 242 24.07 0.35 4.46
C ASN A 242 23.72 -1.03 5.03
N HIS A 243 22.60 -1.59 4.56
CA HIS A 243 22.14 -2.95 4.80
C HIS A 243 21.83 -3.28 6.25
N ASN A 244 20.93 -2.50 6.83
CA ASN A 244 20.48 -2.71 8.21
C ASN A 244 19.31 -3.72 8.31
N GLY A 245 18.59 -4.04 7.22
CA GLY A 245 17.41 -4.90 7.29
C GLY A 245 16.36 -4.32 8.25
N CYS A 246 16.14 -4.98 9.39
CA CYS A 246 15.31 -4.55 10.51
C CYS A 246 13.78 -4.66 10.29
N ARG A 247 13.31 -5.49 9.36
CA ARG A 247 11.88 -5.83 9.30
C ARG A 247 11.49 -6.65 10.52
N VAL A 248 10.34 -6.38 11.13
CA VAL A 248 9.79 -7.15 12.25
C VAL A 248 8.40 -7.66 11.86
N LEU A 249 8.13 -8.94 12.10
CA LEU A 249 6.86 -9.56 11.73
C LEU A 249 6.42 -10.60 12.76
N LEU A 250 5.13 -10.61 13.11
CA LEU A 250 4.55 -11.70 13.90
C LEU A 250 4.33 -12.97 13.06
N SER A 251 4.73 -14.11 13.64
CA SER A 251 4.40 -15.45 13.12
C SER A 251 2.89 -15.72 13.01
N PRO A 252 2.48 -16.70 12.17
CA PRO A 252 1.15 -17.26 12.24
C PRO A 252 0.85 -17.76 13.65
N GLY A 253 -0.35 -17.48 14.16
CA GLY A 253 -0.70 -17.76 15.56
C GLY A 253 -0.07 -16.82 16.59
N LYS A 254 0.75 -15.85 16.16
CA LYS A 254 1.21 -14.71 16.94
C LYS A 254 2.01 -15.06 18.21
N LYS A 255 2.86 -16.09 18.14
CA LYS A 255 3.67 -16.57 19.29
C LYS A 255 5.14 -16.18 19.23
N HIS A 256 5.63 -15.91 18.03
CA HIS A 256 7.02 -15.57 17.75
C HIS A 256 7.12 -14.31 16.90
N LEU A 257 8.24 -13.61 17.04
CA LEU A 257 8.67 -12.53 16.17
C LEU A 257 9.72 -13.07 15.19
N PHE A 258 9.62 -12.61 13.95
CA PHE A 258 10.64 -12.77 12.93
C PHE A 258 11.30 -11.42 12.65
N VAL A 259 12.62 -11.43 12.55
CA VAL A 259 13.41 -10.20 12.33
C VAL A 259 14.37 -10.42 11.17
N SER A 260 14.34 -9.54 10.18
CA SER A 260 15.33 -9.55 9.10
C SER A 260 16.54 -8.70 9.46
N MET A 261 17.74 -9.12 9.07
CA MET A 261 18.98 -8.33 9.23
C MET A 261 19.82 -8.43 7.97
N GLY A 262 20.26 -7.27 7.46
CA GLY A 262 21.23 -7.21 6.39
C GLY A 262 22.65 -7.55 6.85
N ASP A 263 23.57 -7.67 5.89
CA ASP A 263 24.96 -8.04 6.10
C ASP A 263 25.84 -6.90 6.67
N ALA A 264 25.26 -5.70 6.87
CA ALA A 264 25.96 -4.49 7.28
C ALA A 264 27.12 -4.15 6.32
N ALA A 265 26.80 -4.04 5.03
CA ALA A 265 27.79 -3.84 3.95
C ALA A 265 28.82 -2.77 4.26
N ALA A 266 30.07 -3.09 3.91
CA ALA A 266 31.25 -2.23 4.09
C ALA A 266 31.59 -1.91 5.56
N ALA A 267 30.91 -2.50 6.55
CA ALA A 267 31.46 -2.49 7.91
C ALA A 267 32.87 -3.14 7.87
N PRO A 268 33.89 -2.49 8.46
CA PRO A 268 35.28 -2.87 8.31
C PRO A 268 35.57 -4.33 8.65
N SER A 269 36.55 -4.94 7.99
CA SER A 269 37.02 -6.30 8.31
C SER A 269 37.77 -6.41 9.64
N ASN A 270 38.08 -5.27 10.26
CA ASN A 270 38.81 -5.18 11.52
C ASN A 270 37.92 -4.85 12.72
N VAL A 271 36.59 -4.90 12.60
CA VAL A 271 35.73 -4.88 13.79
C VAL A 271 36.16 -6.08 14.66
N PRO A 272 36.67 -5.88 15.89
CA PRO A 272 37.30 -6.96 16.64
C PRO A 272 36.34 -8.14 16.86
N GLY A 273 36.71 -9.32 16.34
CA GLY A 273 35.89 -10.54 16.43
C GLY A 273 34.93 -10.78 15.27
N GLU A 274 34.85 -9.86 14.29
CA GLU A 274 33.95 -9.95 13.14
C GLU A 274 34.75 -10.26 11.86
N PRO A 275 34.38 -11.28 11.06
CA PRO A 275 34.95 -11.48 9.73
C PRO A 275 34.74 -10.27 8.79
N GLY A 276 35.61 -10.17 7.78
CA GLY A 276 35.45 -9.24 6.65
C GLY A 276 34.14 -9.39 5.89
N ASN A 277 33.83 -8.39 5.07
CA ASN A 277 32.54 -8.17 4.41
C ASN A 277 31.96 -9.44 3.74
N ASP A 278 32.79 -10.23 3.06
CA ASP A 278 32.33 -11.33 2.20
C ASP A 278 31.87 -12.59 2.97
N ALA A 279 32.09 -12.66 4.29
CA ALA A 279 31.76 -13.86 5.09
C ALA A 279 30.67 -13.62 6.16
N LYS A 280 30.20 -12.39 6.35
CA LYS A 280 29.30 -12.06 7.48
C LYS A 280 27.96 -12.77 7.41
N ALA A 281 27.32 -12.72 6.24
CA ALA A 281 26.03 -13.38 5.99
C ALA A 281 26.11 -14.91 6.19
N GLN A 282 27.30 -15.49 6.06
CA GLN A 282 27.57 -16.92 6.12
C GLN A 282 28.08 -17.37 7.49
N SER A 283 28.63 -16.44 8.26
CA SER A 283 29.09 -16.72 9.62
C SER A 283 27.94 -17.08 10.54
N LYS A 284 28.07 -18.25 11.18
CA LYS A 284 27.23 -18.74 12.28
C LYS A 284 27.59 -18.15 13.65
N LYS A 285 28.54 -17.20 13.67
CA LYS A 285 28.96 -16.48 14.89
C LYS A 285 28.41 -15.07 14.95
N LEU A 286 27.86 -14.57 13.83
CA LEU A 286 27.40 -13.20 13.68
C LEU A 286 25.90 -13.12 13.45
N LEU A 287 25.33 -11.98 13.83
CA LEU A 287 23.92 -11.65 13.62
C LEU A 287 23.64 -10.94 12.27
N ALA A 288 24.67 -10.75 11.44
CA ALA A 288 24.57 -10.07 10.15
C ALA A 288 24.13 -11.02 9.02
N GLY A 289 23.24 -10.56 8.14
CA GLY A 289 22.78 -11.30 6.95
C GLY A 289 21.96 -12.54 7.29
N LYS A 290 20.96 -12.37 8.15
CA LYS A 290 20.15 -13.43 8.76
C LYS A 290 18.66 -13.06 8.78
N ILE A 291 17.82 -14.08 8.90
CA ILE A 291 16.47 -13.92 9.46
C ILE A 291 16.44 -14.67 10.79
N PHE A 292 15.86 -14.05 11.81
CA PHE A 292 15.76 -14.60 13.17
C PHE A 292 14.33 -15.00 13.51
N ARG A 293 14.17 -15.95 14.44
CA ARG A 293 12.92 -16.27 15.13
C ARG A 293 13.16 -16.24 16.64
N ILE A 294 12.38 -15.43 17.36
CA ILE A 294 12.41 -15.32 18.83
C ILE A 294 11.00 -15.37 19.42
N ASN A 295 10.86 -15.70 20.70
CA ASN A 295 9.61 -15.52 21.43
C ASN A 295 9.33 -14.04 21.71
N LEU A 296 8.08 -13.70 22.05
CA LEU A 296 7.64 -12.32 22.33
C LEU A 296 8.35 -11.67 23.54
N ASP A 297 8.95 -12.48 24.41
CA ASP A 297 9.72 -12.04 25.57
C ASP A 297 11.25 -11.99 25.30
N GLY A 298 11.67 -12.29 24.07
CA GLY A 298 13.08 -12.32 23.66
C GLY A 298 13.79 -13.66 23.92
N SER A 299 13.13 -14.62 24.59
CA SER A 299 13.71 -15.96 24.73
C SER A 299 13.79 -16.67 23.37
N ILE A 300 14.83 -17.51 23.20
CA ILE A 300 15.09 -18.20 21.94
C ILE A 300 14.35 -19.54 21.95
N PRO A 301 13.47 -19.81 20.95
CA PRO A 301 12.83 -21.11 20.81
C PRO A 301 13.85 -22.24 20.66
N THR A 302 13.72 -23.29 21.48
CA THR A 302 14.63 -24.45 21.48
C THR A 302 14.51 -25.32 20.23
N ASP A 303 13.44 -25.14 19.46
CA ASP A 303 13.16 -25.79 18.17
C ASP A 303 13.69 -24.97 16.97
N ASN A 304 14.42 -23.87 17.19
CA ASN A 304 15.10 -23.17 16.10
C ASN A 304 16.16 -24.06 15.44
N PRO A 305 16.36 -23.93 14.11
CA PRO A 305 17.19 -24.85 13.32
C PRO A 305 18.66 -24.90 13.77
N TYR A 306 19.18 -23.81 14.33
CA TYR A 306 20.57 -23.69 14.78
C TYR A 306 20.73 -23.75 16.31
N TYR A 307 19.66 -24.04 17.06
CA TYR A 307 19.69 -23.94 18.53
C TYR A 307 20.69 -24.90 19.19
N ASN A 308 20.81 -26.11 18.65
CA ASN A 308 21.69 -27.18 19.12
C ASN A 308 22.96 -27.35 18.28
N ASP A 309 23.23 -26.42 17.34
CA ASP A 309 24.47 -26.44 16.57
C ASP A 309 25.65 -26.10 17.51
N PRO A 310 26.68 -26.96 17.61
CA PRO A 310 27.80 -26.75 18.54
C PRO A 310 28.64 -25.51 18.21
N ASP A 311 28.58 -25.01 16.97
CA ASP A 311 29.30 -23.81 16.55
C ASP A 311 28.52 -22.52 16.83
N VAL A 312 27.28 -22.63 17.33
CA VAL A 312 26.36 -21.52 17.56
C VAL A 312 26.13 -21.30 19.05
N SER A 313 26.28 -20.04 19.50
CA SER A 313 26.10 -19.66 20.91
C SER A 313 25.39 -18.31 21.08
N GLY A 314 24.87 -18.08 22.28
CA GLY A 314 24.18 -16.83 22.64
C GLY A 314 23.01 -16.49 21.73
N ALA A 315 22.88 -15.21 21.38
CA ALA A 315 21.81 -14.67 20.54
C ALA A 315 21.76 -15.30 19.14
N VAL A 316 22.88 -15.83 18.65
CA VAL A 316 22.96 -16.42 17.30
C VAL A 316 22.14 -17.71 17.19
N LYS A 317 21.75 -18.33 18.32
CA LYS A 317 20.77 -19.43 18.34
C LYS A 317 19.38 -19.03 17.85
N ALA A 318 19.09 -17.73 17.75
CA ALA A 318 17.85 -17.20 17.19
C ALA A 318 17.78 -17.34 15.65
N MET A 319 18.87 -17.72 14.97
CA MET A 319 18.88 -17.83 13.50
C MET A 319 17.78 -18.78 13.01
N TRP A 320 17.04 -18.32 12.01
CA TRP A 320 16.08 -19.09 11.24
C TRP A 320 16.65 -19.45 9.87
N SER A 321 17.27 -18.50 9.18
CA SER A 321 18.00 -18.69 7.91
C SER A 321 19.23 -17.79 7.83
N ILE A 322 20.17 -18.14 6.93
CA ILE A 322 21.44 -17.43 6.74
C ILE A 322 21.67 -17.06 5.27
N GLY A 323 22.71 -16.27 4.98
CA GLY A 323 23.11 -15.97 3.60
C GLY A 323 22.26 -14.89 2.94
N HIS A 324 21.84 -13.89 3.71
CA HIS A 324 21.08 -12.74 3.23
C HIS A 324 21.97 -11.49 3.07
N ARG A 325 21.71 -10.69 2.05
CA ARG A 325 22.33 -9.39 1.78
C ARG A 325 21.65 -8.25 2.52
N ASN A 326 20.42 -7.92 2.14
CA ASN A 326 19.66 -6.81 2.71
C ASN A 326 18.14 -7.03 2.59
N PRO A 327 17.57 -7.99 3.35
CA PRO A 327 16.15 -8.32 3.32
C PRO A 327 15.31 -7.19 3.90
N GLN A 328 14.45 -6.58 3.08
CA GLN A 328 13.66 -5.39 3.41
C GLN A 328 12.23 -5.74 3.86
N GLY A 329 11.59 -6.69 3.16
CA GLY A 329 10.22 -7.11 3.45
C GLY A 329 10.15 -8.54 3.97
N LEU A 330 9.14 -8.80 4.78
CA LEU A 330 8.76 -10.13 5.27
C LEU A 330 7.24 -10.22 5.30
N ALA A 331 6.67 -11.32 4.81
CA ALA A 331 5.26 -11.63 5.02
C ALA A 331 5.03 -13.13 5.13
N PHE A 332 4.11 -13.52 6.03
CA PHE A 332 3.58 -14.87 6.05
C PHE A 332 2.39 -14.97 5.10
N ASP A 333 2.40 -15.99 4.25
CA ASP A 333 1.21 -16.38 3.51
C ASP A 333 0.16 -16.89 4.52
N PRO A 334 -1.00 -16.22 4.64
CA PRO A 334 -2.01 -16.59 5.63
C PRO A 334 -2.65 -17.95 5.35
N ALA A 335 -2.62 -18.44 4.10
CA ALA A 335 -3.21 -19.73 3.73
C ALA A 335 -2.27 -20.90 4.04
N THR A 336 -0.96 -20.71 3.85
CA THR A 336 0.02 -21.81 3.96
C THR A 336 0.93 -21.70 5.18
N GLY A 337 1.01 -20.54 5.82
CA GLY A 337 1.95 -20.25 6.91
C GLY A 337 3.41 -20.14 6.45
N LYS A 338 3.67 -20.11 5.14
CA LYS A 338 5.02 -19.98 4.59
C LYS A 338 5.52 -18.54 4.70
N LEU A 339 6.79 -18.36 5.07
CA LEU A 339 7.44 -17.05 5.19
C LEU A 339 8.07 -16.65 3.85
N TRP A 340 7.75 -15.45 3.37
CA TRP A 340 8.34 -14.86 2.17
C TRP A 340 9.18 -13.63 2.55
N SER A 341 10.25 -13.38 1.79
CA SER A 341 11.12 -12.21 1.95
C SER A 341 11.47 -11.56 0.62
N THR A 342 11.56 -10.23 0.63
CA THR A 342 12.05 -9.43 -0.49
C THR A 342 13.39 -8.84 -0.09
N GLU A 343 14.35 -8.93 -1.00
CA GLU A 343 15.74 -8.63 -0.68
C GLU A 343 16.42 -7.87 -1.81
N HIS A 344 17.16 -6.81 -1.44
CA HIS A 344 17.98 -6.09 -2.41
C HIS A 344 19.18 -6.94 -2.83
N GLY A 345 19.31 -7.17 -4.13
CA GLY A 345 20.54 -7.66 -4.75
C GLY A 345 21.62 -6.59 -4.77
N PRO A 346 22.83 -6.88 -5.30
CA PRO A 346 23.88 -5.89 -5.48
C PRO A 346 23.48 -4.83 -6.53
N ASP A 347 24.14 -4.80 -7.69
CA ASP A 347 23.76 -3.89 -8.77
C ASP A 347 22.69 -4.51 -9.70
N VAL A 348 22.32 -5.77 -9.43
CA VAL A 348 21.40 -6.62 -10.21
C VAL A 348 20.64 -7.58 -9.28
N LYS A 349 19.61 -8.28 -9.79
CA LYS A 349 18.96 -9.42 -9.14
C LYS A 349 18.45 -9.13 -7.73
N ASP A 350 17.51 -8.19 -7.61
CA ASP A 350 16.67 -8.16 -6.41
C ASP A 350 15.84 -9.44 -6.33
N GLU A 351 15.54 -9.93 -5.13
CA GLU A 351 15.01 -11.27 -4.95
C GLU A 351 13.66 -11.29 -4.22
N LEU A 352 12.81 -12.20 -4.64
CA LEU A 352 11.72 -12.76 -3.86
C LEU A 352 12.11 -14.17 -3.41
N ASN A 353 12.17 -14.38 -2.10
CA ASN A 353 12.66 -15.59 -1.46
C ASN A 353 11.55 -16.27 -0.65
N LEU A 354 11.34 -17.56 -0.86
CA LEU A 354 10.60 -18.41 0.08
C LEU A 354 11.55 -18.85 1.21
N ILE A 355 11.30 -18.36 2.42
CA ILE A 355 12.16 -18.56 3.59
C ILE A 355 11.87 -19.90 4.27
N LYS A 356 12.89 -20.76 4.38
CA LYS A 356 12.83 -22.10 4.98
C LYS A 356 13.77 -22.19 6.19
N PRO A 357 13.36 -22.88 7.28
CA PRO A 357 14.20 -23.05 8.46
C PRO A 357 15.48 -23.80 8.14
N GLY A 358 16.63 -23.24 8.54
CA GLY A 358 17.94 -23.86 8.38
C GLY A 358 18.54 -23.74 6.98
N TYR A 359 17.86 -23.06 6.05
CA TYR A 359 18.38 -22.88 4.69
C TYR A 359 19.32 -21.69 4.58
N ASN A 360 20.16 -21.76 3.55
CA ASN A 360 21.14 -20.75 3.20
C ASN A 360 20.73 -20.09 1.87
N TYR A 361 20.63 -18.77 1.85
CA TYR A 361 20.25 -17.97 0.67
C TYR A 361 21.47 -17.48 -0.12
N GLY A 362 22.66 -17.90 0.32
CA GLY A 362 23.84 -18.01 -0.52
C GLY A 362 24.65 -16.73 -0.72
N TRP A 363 24.15 -15.56 -0.32
CA TRP A 363 24.92 -14.31 -0.37
C TRP A 363 26.24 -14.43 0.42
N PRO A 364 27.39 -13.94 -0.11
CA PRO A 364 27.51 -13.14 -1.33
C PRO A 364 27.79 -13.88 -2.64
N GLU A 365 28.03 -15.19 -2.63
CA GLU A 365 28.54 -15.87 -3.82
C GLU A 365 27.47 -16.54 -4.67
N CYS A 366 26.32 -16.86 -4.09
CA CYS A 366 25.14 -17.33 -4.81
C CYS A 366 24.07 -16.23 -4.80
N LYS A 367 23.44 -15.98 -5.97
CA LYS A 367 22.51 -14.86 -6.16
C LYS A 367 21.45 -15.20 -7.21
N GLY A 368 20.21 -14.84 -6.94
CA GLY A 368 19.05 -14.99 -7.80
C GLY A 368 18.58 -16.43 -7.93
N GLU A 369 18.07 -16.78 -9.11
CA GLU A 369 17.49 -18.09 -9.41
C GLU A 369 18.54 -19.14 -9.80
N ASP A 370 19.81 -18.73 -9.94
CA ASP A 370 20.86 -19.60 -10.45
C ASP A 370 21.17 -20.71 -9.43
N PRO A 371 21.39 -21.95 -9.90
CA PRO A 371 21.93 -23.00 -9.03
C PRO A 371 23.32 -22.59 -8.54
N CYS A 372 23.65 -22.96 -7.31
CA CYS A 372 24.95 -22.68 -6.72
C CYS A 372 25.56 -23.97 -6.17
N ASP A 373 26.59 -24.46 -6.87
CA ASP A 373 27.33 -25.64 -6.46
C ASP A 373 28.51 -25.27 -5.55
N ARG A 374 28.17 -24.70 -4.39
CA ARG A 374 29.14 -24.41 -3.33
C ARG A 374 28.84 -25.27 -2.11
N PRO A 375 29.75 -26.18 -1.72
CA PRO A 375 29.54 -27.04 -0.56
C PRO A 375 29.32 -26.28 0.75
N ASP A 376 29.99 -25.14 0.94
CA ASP A 376 29.86 -24.28 2.12
C ASP A 376 28.60 -23.40 2.11
N ARG A 377 27.76 -23.55 1.09
CA ARG A 377 26.47 -22.84 0.94
C ARG A 377 25.27 -23.78 1.04
N GLN A 378 25.47 -25.07 1.29
CA GLN A 378 24.38 -26.04 1.40
C GLN A 378 23.72 -26.04 2.80
N PRO A 379 22.39 -26.26 2.91
CA PRO A 379 21.42 -26.41 1.83
C PRO A 379 21.05 -25.04 1.21
N TYR A 380 21.48 -24.82 -0.03
CA TYR A 380 21.25 -23.57 -0.75
C TYR A 380 19.81 -23.52 -1.26
N GLN A 381 19.12 -22.42 -1.00
CA GLN A 381 17.81 -22.11 -1.55
C GLN A 381 17.95 -20.95 -2.55
N PRO A 382 17.86 -21.20 -3.87
CA PRO A 382 17.74 -20.13 -4.85
C PRO A 382 16.50 -19.29 -4.61
N ALA A 383 16.53 -18.05 -5.09
CA ALA A 383 15.38 -17.18 -5.07
C ALA A 383 14.21 -17.81 -5.84
N THR A 384 12.99 -17.62 -5.34
CA THR A 384 11.78 -18.00 -6.07
C THR A 384 11.64 -17.16 -7.34
N LYS A 385 12.02 -15.88 -7.25
CA LYS A 385 12.12 -14.99 -8.40
C LYS A 385 13.26 -13.99 -8.23
N ALA A 386 14.01 -13.76 -9.29
CA ALA A 386 15.00 -12.67 -9.37
C ALA A 386 14.54 -11.58 -10.36
N TYR A 387 14.69 -10.32 -9.98
CA TYR A 387 14.30 -9.16 -10.77
C TYR A 387 15.50 -8.56 -11.49
N TYR A 388 15.51 -8.76 -12.81
CA TYR A 388 16.48 -8.24 -13.78
C TYR A 388 17.94 -8.70 -13.57
N ALA A 389 18.58 -9.12 -14.65
CA ALA A 389 19.97 -9.57 -14.63
C ALA A 389 20.98 -8.40 -14.78
N ASP A 390 20.51 -7.20 -15.13
CA ASP A 390 21.31 -6.03 -15.52
C ASP A 390 21.05 -4.79 -14.66
N ARG A 391 20.08 -4.85 -13.72
CA ARG A 391 19.70 -3.73 -12.84
C ARG A 391 18.93 -4.21 -11.62
N THR A 392 18.74 -3.31 -10.65
CA THR A 392 17.81 -3.47 -9.51
C THR A 392 16.56 -2.60 -9.65
N VAL A 393 15.48 -3.01 -8.95
CA VAL A 393 14.27 -2.23 -8.70
C VAL A 393 14.26 -1.59 -7.29
N ALA A 394 15.21 -2.00 -6.45
CA ALA A 394 15.24 -1.79 -5.01
C ALA A 394 13.93 -2.22 -4.35
N ILE A 395 13.69 -3.53 -4.39
CA ILE A 395 12.50 -4.18 -3.82
C ILE A 395 12.41 -3.93 -2.31
N SER A 396 11.26 -3.47 -1.83
CA SER A 396 11.05 -3.07 -0.43
C SER A 396 10.02 -3.98 0.23
N ASP A 397 9.10 -3.45 1.04
CA ASP A 397 8.18 -4.27 1.80
C ASP A 397 7.17 -5.05 0.94
N MET A 398 6.53 -6.03 1.58
CA MET A 398 5.49 -6.84 0.97
C MET A 398 4.35 -7.16 1.95
N THR A 399 3.17 -7.49 1.41
CA THR A 399 2.03 -7.96 2.21
C THR A 399 1.14 -8.92 1.42
N PHE A 400 0.51 -9.88 2.10
CA PHE A 400 -0.51 -10.72 1.49
C PHE A 400 -1.89 -10.08 1.60
N TYR A 401 -2.67 -10.13 0.53
CA TYR A 401 -4.02 -9.61 0.49
C TYR A 401 -5.06 -10.70 0.71
N ASN A 402 -5.93 -10.53 1.71
CA ASN A 402 -7.04 -11.46 1.97
C ASN A 402 -8.33 -10.77 2.44
N ALA A 403 -8.55 -9.53 1.99
CA ALA A 403 -9.74 -8.75 2.36
C ALA A 403 -10.81 -8.74 1.24
N ASP A 404 -11.97 -8.17 1.54
CA ASP A 404 -13.15 -8.20 0.66
C ASP A 404 -13.26 -7.01 -0.29
N ALA A 405 -12.46 -5.94 -0.09
CA ALA A 405 -12.55 -4.76 -0.95
C ALA A 405 -12.13 -5.06 -2.40
N PHE A 406 -11.19 -5.99 -2.59
CA PHE A 406 -10.74 -6.49 -3.89
C PHE A 406 -10.85 -8.01 -3.93
N PRO A 407 -12.05 -8.60 -4.14
CA PRO A 407 -12.23 -10.05 -4.09
C PRO A 407 -11.32 -10.83 -5.03
N ALA A 408 -11.03 -10.26 -6.22
CA ALA A 408 -10.14 -10.87 -7.21
C ALA A 408 -8.67 -10.92 -6.77
N TRP A 409 -8.27 -10.15 -5.75
CA TRP A 409 -6.90 -10.08 -5.26
C TRP A 409 -6.64 -10.98 -4.06
N LYS A 410 -7.65 -11.69 -3.53
CA LYS A 410 -7.48 -12.59 -2.39
C LYS A 410 -6.42 -13.65 -2.67
N GLY A 411 -5.54 -13.88 -1.69
CA GLY A 411 -4.40 -14.78 -1.78
C GLY A 411 -3.21 -14.23 -2.56
N SER A 412 -3.30 -13.03 -3.14
CA SER A 412 -2.17 -12.42 -3.86
C SER A 412 -1.16 -11.83 -2.89
N LEU A 413 0.12 -11.88 -3.27
CA LEU A 413 1.20 -11.15 -2.62
C LEU A 413 1.40 -9.81 -3.32
N PHE A 414 1.50 -8.73 -2.55
CA PHE A 414 1.87 -7.41 -3.06
C PHE A 414 3.24 -7.04 -2.54
N PHE A 415 4.07 -6.43 -3.37
CA PHE A 415 5.30 -5.80 -2.92
C PHE A 415 5.50 -4.47 -3.62
N VAL A 416 6.29 -3.61 -2.98
CA VAL A 416 6.61 -2.27 -3.48
C VAL A 416 8.10 -2.11 -3.74
N THR A 417 8.47 -1.12 -4.56
CA THR A 417 9.86 -0.86 -4.92
C THR A 417 10.23 0.59 -4.68
N LEU A 418 11.43 0.80 -4.15
CA LEU A 418 11.99 2.12 -3.91
C LEU A 418 12.43 2.77 -5.22
N LYS A 419 13.43 2.21 -5.91
CA LYS A 419 14.11 2.87 -7.04
C LYS A 419 13.15 3.12 -8.19
N THR A 420 12.29 2.15 -8.51
CA THR A 420 11.35 2.28 -9.62
C THR A 420 9.99 2.86 -9.24
N GLY A 421 9.66 2.98 -7.94
CA GLY A 421 8.39 3.56 -7.50
C GLY A 421 7.13 2.79 -7.93
N ARG A 422 7.22 1.45 -7.94
CA ARG A 422 6.19 0.54 -8.44
C ARG A 422 5.59 -0.32 -7.35
N MET A 423 4.35 -0.75 -7.57
CA MET A 423 3.69 -1.80 -6.80
C MET A 423 3.34 -2.96 -7.73
N TYR A 424 3.71 -4.16 -7.33
CA TYR A 424 3.45 -5.40 -8.05
C TYR A 424 2.47 -6.24 -7.26
N ARG A 425 1.64 -7.00 -7.98
CA ARG A 425 0.77 -8.05 -7.46
C ARG A 425 1.20 -9.37 -8.06
N LEU A 426 1.41 -10.37 -7.20
CA LEU A 426 1.78 -11.72 -7.57
C LEU A 426 0.67 -12.69 -7.17
N GLU A 427 0.28 -13.56 -8.10
CA GLU A 427 -0.47 -14.77 -7.79
C GLU A 427 0.53 -15.91 -7.66
N LEU A 428 0.50 -16.62 -6.53
CA LEU A 428 1.42 -17.72 -6.24
C LEU A 428 0.72 -19.06 -6.50
N SER A 429 1.47 -20.04 -7.00
CA SER A 429 1.03 -21.44 -7.10
C SER A 429 2.07 -22.33 -6.41
N GLY A 430 1.74 -22.79 -5.20
CA GLY A 430 2.68 -23.52 -4.37
C GLY A 430 3.86 -22.64 -3.94
N GLU A 431 5.06 -22.93 -4.46
CA GLU A 431 6.30 -22.19 -4.16
C GLU A 431 6.77 -21.31 -5.33
N ALA A 432 5.97 -21.18 -6.39
CA ALA A 432 6.31 -20.45 -7.60
C ALA A 432 5.39 -19.25 -7.84
N VAL A 433 5.89 -18.25 -8.57
CA VAL A 433 5.09 -17.12 -9.08
C VAL A 433 4.34 -17.58 -10.32
N ALA A 434 3.01 -17.66 -10.25
CA ALA A 434 2.17 -18.08 -11.37
C ALA A 434 1.82 -16.91 -12.29
N LYS A 435 1.58 -15.73 -11.71
CA LYS A 435 1.27 -14.50 -12.45
C LYS A 435 1.84 -13.30 -11.73
N GLU A 436 2.25 -12.31 -12.52
CA GLU A 436 2.68 -11.00 -12.05
C GLU A 436 1.91 -9.91 -12.79
N GLU A 437 1.46 -8.91 -12.05
CA GLU A 437 0.76 -7.75 -12.54
C GLU A 437 1.36 -6.48 -11.92
N LEU A 438 1.54 -5.44 -12.74
CA LEU A 438 2.00 -4.15 -12.28
C LEU A 438 0.78 -3.28 -11.94
N ILE A 439 0.62 -2.96 -10.65
CA ILE A 439 -0.54 -2.23 -10.12
C ILE A 439 -0.27 -0.72 -10.11
N ILE A 440 0.94 -0.31 -9.72
CA ILE A 440 1.35 1.10 -9.72
C ILE A 440 2.61 1.26 -10.55
N GLY A 441 2.61 2.28 -11.40
CA GLY A 441 3.71 2.65 -12.29
C GLY A 441 3.69 1.88 -13.62
N LYS A 442 4.75 2.09 -14.41
CA LYS A 442 4.99 1.42 -15.69
C LYS A 442 6.42 0.90 -15.74
N LEU A 443 6.66 -0.15 -16.54
CA LEU A 443 8.01 -0.70 -16.72
C LEU A 443 9.01 0.29 -17.33
N SER A 444 8.53 1.29 -18.05
CA SER A 444 9.32 2.39 -18.61
C SER A 444 9.71 3.47 -17.59
N ASP A 445 9.07 3.50 -16.43
CA ASP A 445 9.28 4.58 -15.47
C ASP A 445 10.65 4.45 -14.82
N SER A 446 11.44 5.52 -14.82
CA SER A 446 12.65 5.64 -14.00
C SER A 446 12.32 5.93 -12.53
N SER A 447 11.15 6.52 -12.28
CA SER A 447 10.50 6.66 -10.99
C SER A 447 8.99 6.68 -11.23
N GLY A 448 8.25 5.82 -10.53
CA GLY A 448 6.80 5.74 -10.65
C GLY A 448 6.08 7.00 -10.15
N PRO A 449 4.75 7.06 -10.33
CA PRO A 449 3.95 8.27 -10.19
C PRO A 449 3.90 8.83 -8.76
N TYR A 450 4.23 8.02 -7.75
CA TYR A 450 4.22 8.42 -6.33
C TYR A 450 5.63 8.48 -5.73
N GLY A 451 6.69 8.40 -6.55
CA GLY A 451 8.06 8.36 -6.05
C GLY A 451 8.44 7.00 -5.47
N ARG A 452 9.39 7.00 -4.53
CA ARG A 452 9.96 5.77 -3.96
C ARG A 452 9.02 5.16 -2.94
N LEU A 453 8.49 3.97 -3.23
CA LEU A 453 7.54 3.27 -2.34
C LEU A 453 8.29 2.43 -1.31
N ARG A 454 8.01 2.65 -0.02
CA ARG A 454 8.76 2.08 1.10
C ARG A 454 8.05 0.88 1.73
N ASP A 455 6.84 1.08 2.20
CA ASP A 455 6.10 0.08 2.97
C ASP A 455 4.72 -0.20 2.38
N VAL A 456 4.16 -1.39 2.64
CA VAL A 456 2.82 -1.75 2.17
C VAL A 456 2.09 -2.64 3.18
N THR A 457 0.84 -2.30 3.49
CA THR A 457 0.02 -3.05 4.44
C THR A 457 -1.45 -3.06 4.02
N VAL A 458 -2.26 -3.94 4.60
CA VAL A 458 -3.71 -4.01 4.36
C VAL A 458 -4.46 -3.42 5.55
N GLY A 459 -5.31 -2.44 5.29
CA GLY A 459 -6.14 -1.80 6.30
C GLY A 459 -7.35 -2.64 6.75
N PRO A 460 -7.95 -2.32 7.90
CA PRO A 460 -9.16 -2.99 8.39
C PRO A 460 -10.39 -2.75 7.49
N ASP A 461 -10.35 -1.72 6.64
CA ASP A 461 -11.34 -1.46 5.58
C ASP A 461 -11.12 -2.32 4.31
N GLY A 462 -10.05 -3.12 4.30
CA GLY A 462 -9.67 -3.99 3.19
C GLY A 462 -8.94 -3.28 2.06
N PHE A 463 -8.56 -2.02 2.22
CA PHE A 463 -7.74 -1.30 1.25
C PHE A 463 -6.25 -1.56 1.46
N ILE A 464 -5.44 -1.35 0.42
CA ILE A 464 -3.98 -1.48 0.50
C ILE A 464 -3.41 -0.10 0.78
N TYR A 465 -2.68 0.06 1.86
CA TYR A 465 -1.98 1.28 2.24
C TYR A 465 -0.50 1.14 1.93
N PHE A 466 0.12 2.22 1.46
CA PHE A 466 1.56 2.23 1.24
C PHE A 466 2.18 3.59 1.59
N SER A 467 3.44 3.56 2.00
CA SER A 467 4.22 4.76 2.29
C SER A 467 5.25 5.07 1.21
N THR A 468 5.72 6.31 1.20
CA THR A 468 6.79 6.79 0.34
C THR A 468 7.93 7.40 1.15
N ASP A 469 9.14 7.38 0.59
CA ASP A 469 10.32 7.99 1.26
C ASP A 469 10.18 9.52 1.43
N ASP A 470 9.24 10.18 0.72
CA ASP A 470 8.90 11.61 0.87
C ASP A 470 7.71 11.88 1.81
N SER A 471 7.55 11.00 2.80
CA SER A 471 6.65 11.11 3.96
C SER A 471 5.16 11.12 3.65
N LYS A 472 4.74 10.47 2.56
CA LYS A 472 3.32 10.35 2.22
C LYS A 472 2.82 8.94 2.48
N ILE A 473 1.56 8.88 2.88
CA ILE A 473 0.78 7.65 3.00
C ILE A 473 -0.35 7.74 1.98
N TYR A 474 -0.44 6.72 1.14
CA TYR A 474 -1.49 6.56 0.15
C TYR A 474 -2.29 5.29 0.44
N ARG A 475 -3.45 5.18 -0.21
CA ARG A 475 -4.22 3.94 -0.27
C ARG A 475 -4.71 3.63 -1.67
N VAL A 476 -4.81 2.35 -1.99
CA VAL A 476 -5.44 1.80 -3.19
C VAL A 476 -6.86 1.39 -2.83
N VAL A 477 -7.86 1.97 -3.51
CA VAL A 477 -9.28 1.72 -3.25
C VAL A 477 -10.01 1.32 -4.54
N PRO A 478 -11.07 0.50 -4.47
CA PRO A 478 -11.86 0.14 -5.64
C PRO A 478 -12.51 1.37 -6.28
N ASP A 479 -12.69 1.33 -7.60
CA ASP A 479 -13.46 2.34 -8.31
C ASP A 479 -14.91 2.40 -7.81
N GLY A 480 -15.45 3.62 -7.74
CA GLY A 480 -16.84 3.84 -7.31
C GLY A 480 -17.07 3.78 -5.80
N ARG A 481 -16.01 3.76 -4.98
CA ARG A 481 -16.07 3.99 -3.53
C ARG A 481 -15.40 5.29 -3.09
#